data_AF-A0A534MMC6-F1
#
_entry.id   AF-A0A534MMC6-F1
#
_cell.length_a   1.000
_cell.length_b   1.000
_cell.length_c   1.000
_cell.angle_alpha   90.00
_cell.angle_beta   90.00
_cell.angle_gamma   90.00
#
_symmetry.space_group_name_H-M   'P 1'
#
loop_
_entity.id
_entity.type
_entity.pdbx_description
1 polymer ?
#
loop_
_entity_poly.entity_id
_entity_poly.type
_entity_poly.pdbx_seq_one_letter_code
_entity_poly.pdbx_strand_id
1 'polypeptide(L)' 'MQIGCGVTTKEIRGRPYLYFWHYEDRGGRRVQAFRYLGALRSEVARQKLEEALDAYLDRLAGELRRRRGEILARALPP' A
#
# COMPACT_ATOMS: atom_id res chain seq x y z
N MET A 1 -9.09 -6.48 7.16
CA MET A 1 -8.10 -6.25 6.09
C MET A 1 -8.83 -5.78 4.85
N GLN A 2 -8.72 -4.50 4.52
CA GLN A 2 -9.13 -3.98 3.23
C GLN A 2 -7.87 -3.87 2.39
N ILE A 3 -7.81 -4.69 1.35
CA ILE A 3 -6.67 -4.74 0.44
C ILE A 3 -6.92 -3.70 -0.63
N GLY A 4 -5.92 -2.86 -0.89
CA GLY A 4 -6.04 -1.81 -1.87
C GLY A 4 -4.82 -0.92 -1.84
N CYS A 5 -4.24 -0.77 -3.01
CA CYS A 5 -3.25 0.25 -3.29
C CYS A 5 -3.51 0.83 -4.67
N GLY A 6 -2.87 1.95 -4.97
CA GLY A 6 -2.93 2.54 -6.29
C GLY A 6 -2.07 3.78 -6.38
N VAL A 7 -2.20 4.43 -7.54
CA VAL A 7 -1.46 5.62 -7.89
C VAL A 7 -2.45 6.74 -8.16
N THR A 8 -2.10 7.95 -7.73
CA THR A 8 -2.82 9.16 -8.08
C THR A 8 -1.83 10.26 -8.40
N THR A 9 -2.28 11.23 -9.19
CA THR A 9 -1.52 12.44 -9.48
C THR A 9 -2.23 13.62 -8.85
N LYS A 10 -1.48 14.49 -8.17
CA LYS A 10 -1.99 15.76 -7.64
C LYS A 10 -1.26 16.91 -8.32
N GLU A 11 -2.00 17.88 -8.80
CA GLU A 11 -1.42 19.11 -9.33
C GLU A 11 -1.22 20.12 -8.20
N ILE A 12 -0.01 20.67 -8.09
CA ILE A 12 0.33 21.71 -7.12
C ILE A 12 1.06 22.82 -7.87
N ARG A 13 0.50 24.03 -7.89
CA ARG A 13 1.06 25.20 -8.59
C ARG A 13 1.41 24.90 -10.05
N GLY A 14 0.50 24.24 -10.77
CA GLY A 14 0.66 23.89 -12.19
C GLY A 14 1.65 22.75 -12.49
N ARG A 15 2.12 22.03 -11.46
CA ARG A 15 3.05 20.91 -11.61
C ARG A 15 2.40 19.62 -11.13
N PRO A 16 2.38 18.54 -11.96
CA PRO A 16 1.83 17.26 -11.57
C PRO A 16 2.83 16.45 -10.73
N TYR A 17 2.35 15.91 -9.62
CA TYR A 17 3.13 15.13 -8.66
C TYR A 17 2.51 13.75 -8.44
N LEU A 18 3.37 12.74 -8.38
CA LEU A 18 3.01 11.35 -8.22
C LEU A 18 2.85 11.00 -6.74
N TYR A 19 1.75 10.32 -6.42
CA TYR A 19 1.47 9.77 -5.10
C TYR A 19 1.10 8.29 -5.22
N PHE A 20 1.72 7.47 -4.39
CA PHE A 20 1.25 6.12 -4.11
C PHE A 20 0.31 6.15 -2.92
N TRP A 21 -0.77 5.38 -2.97
CA TRP A 21 -1.68 5.23 -1.84
C TRP A 21 -1.92 3.77 -1.53
N HIS A 22 -2.17 3.47 -0.26
CA HIS A 22 -2.65 2.17 0.18
C HIS A 22 -3.48 2.30 1.45
N TYR A 23 -4.25 1.25 1.76
CA TYR A 23 -4.88 1.15 3.06
C TYR A 23 -3.87 0.76 4.15
N GLU A 24 -3.99 1.42 5.30
CA GLU A 24 -3.33 1.10 6.56
C GLU A 24 -4.36 0.86 7.66
N ASP A 25 -3.99 0.05 8.65
CA ASP A 25 -4.68 0.00 9.93
C ASP A 25 -3.97 0.94 10.91
N ARG A 26 -4.72 1.90 11.46
CA ARG A 26 -4.25 2.81 12.50
C ARG A 26 -5.20 2.75 13.68
N GLY A 27 -4.84 1.95 14.68
CA GLY A 27 -5.63 1.80 15.91
C GLY A 27 -7.05 1.28 15.65
N GLY A 28 -7.20 0.30 14.74
CA GLY A 28 -8.50 -0.28 14.38
C GLY A 28 -9.32 0.58 13.42
N ARG A 29 -8.83 1.77 13.05
CA ARG A 29 -9.41 2.60 12.00
C ARG A 29 -8.63 2.39 10.70
N ARG A 30 -9.38 2.23 9.61
CA ARG A 30 -8.82 2.07 8.27
C ARG A 30 -8.58 3.45 7.67
N VAL A 31 -7.36 3.71 7.22
CA VAL A 31 -6.99 4.99 6.63
C VAL A 31 -6.34 4.75 5.27
N GLN A 32 -6.72 5.54 4.27
CA GLN A 32 -5.99 5.60 3.00
C GLN A 32 -4.78 6.52 3.18
N ALA A 33 -3.60 5.91 3.29
CA ALA A 33 -2.35 6.64 3.42
C ALA A 33 -1.84 7.03 2.03
N PHE A 34 -1.33 8.26 1.88
CA PHE A 34 -0.75 8.78 0.64
C PHE A 34 0.71 9.10 0.86
N ARG A 35 1.58 8.57 0.00
CA ARG A 35 3.02 8.84 -0.02
C ARG A 35 3.37 9.63 -1.27
N TYR A 36 3.94 10.82 -1.09
CA TYR A 36 4.53 11.59 -2.19
C TYR A 36 5.78 10.90 -2.72
N LEU A 37 5.89 10.73 -4.04
CA LEU A 37 7.02 10.05 -4.66
C LEU A 37 7.93 10.99 -5.46
N GLY A 38 7.37 12.04 -6.06
CA GLY A 38 8.12 13.01 -6.86
C GLY A 38 7.27 13.66 -7.94
N ALA A 39 7.92 14.40 -8.83
CA ALA A 39 7.28 14.91 -10.04
C ALA A 39 6.87 13.75 -10.97
N LEU A 40 5.75 13.89 -11.67
CA LEU A 40 5.19 12.82 -12.51
C LEU A 40 6.17 12.29 -13.58
N ARG A 41 7.03 13.16 -14.13
CA ARG A 41 8.01 12.80 -15.18
C ARG A 41 9.40 12.45 -14.64
N SER A 42 9.56 12.29 -13.33
CA SER A 42 10.86 11.97 -12.72
C SER A 42 11.09 10.46 -12.73
N GLU A 43 12.22 10.02 -13.30
CA GLU A 43 12.62 8.61 -13.27
C GLU A 43 12.82 8.10 -11.84
N VAL A 44 13.37 8.94 -10.96
CA VAL A 44 13.49 8.64 -9.53
C VAL A 44 12.12 8.44 -8.87
N ALA A 45 11.09 9.19 -9.30
CA ALA A 45 9.73 9.00 -8.78
C ALA A 45 9.10 7.70 -9.26
N ARG A 46 9.42 7.26 -10.49
CA ARG A 46 9.02 5.97 -11.03
C ARG A 46 9.67 4.81 -10.26
N GLN A 47 10.98 4.87 -10.04
CA GLN A 47 11.70 3.88 -9.23
C GLN A 47 11.10 3.76 -7.82
N LYS A 48 10.80 4.89 -7.17
CA LYS A 48 10.13 4.89 -5.85
C LYS A 48 8.72 4.30 -5.87
N LEU A 49 8.01 4.38 -7.00
CA LEU A 49 6.70 3.77 -7.15
C LEU A 49 6.82 2.24 -7.18
N GLU A 50 7.76 1.72 -7.99
CA GLU A 50 8.02 0.29 -8.10
C GLU A 50 8.40 -0.29 -6.73
N GLU A 51 9.34 0.35 -6.02
CA GLU A 51 9.73 -0.03 -4.66
C GLU A 51 8.56 0.02 -3.65
N ALA A 52 7.69 1.02 -3.75
CA ALA A 52 6.55 1.16 -2.85
C ALA A 52 5.47 0.09 -3.11
N LEU A 53 5.29 -0.28 -4.38
CA LEU A 53 4.36 -1.34 -4.78
C LEU A 53 4.85 -2.70 -4.29
N ASP A 54 6.12 -3.03 -4.54
CA ASP A 54 6.72 -4.29 -4.13
C ASP A 54 6.67 -4.46 -2.60
N ALA A 55 7.08 -3.42 -1.85
CA ALA A 55 7.02 -3.43 -0.39
C ALA A 55 5.59 -3.61 0.14
N TYR A 56 4.58 -3.02 -0.52
CA TYR A 56 3.18 -3.21 -0.14
C TYR A 56 2.71 -4.65 -0.40
N LEU A 57 3.03 -5.21 -1.56
CA LEU A 57 2.63 -6.57 -1.94
C LEU A 57 3.28 -7.62 -1.05
N ASP A 58 4.57 -7.47 -0.72
CA ASP A 58 5.28 -8.38 0.17
C ASP A 58 4.68 -8.38 1.58
N ARG A 59 4.41 -7.20 2.13
CA ARG A 59 3.74 -7.07 3.42
C ARG A 59 2.35 -7.72 3.41
N LEU A 60 1.57 -7.45 2.37
CA LEU A 60 0.23 -8.01 2.20
C LEU A 60 0.26 -9.55 2.10
N ALA A 61 1.21 -10.11 1.35
CA ALA A 61 1.39 -11.55 1.26
C ALA A 61 1.70 -12.17 2.62
N GLY A 62 2.55 -11.52 3.43
CA GLY A 62 2.81 -11.93 4.82
C GLY A 62 1.57 -11.89 5.70
N GLU A 63 0.78 -10.82 5.62
CA GLU A 63 -0.48 -10.68 6.36
C GLU A 63 -1.52 -11.75 5.97
N LEU A 64 -1.66 -12.02 4.67
CA LEU A 64 -2.54 -13.05 4.14
C LEU A 64 -2.15 -14.45 4.63
N ARG A 65 -0.85 -14.78 4.62
CA ARG A 65 -0.35 -16.06 5.14
C ARG A 65 -0.66 -16.22 6.63
N ARG A 66 -0.42 -15.18 7.45
CA ARG A 66 -0.76 -15.21 8.88
C ARG A 66 -2.26 -15.42 9.10
N ARG A 67 -3.09 -14.63 8.41
CA ARG A 67 -4.55 -14.71 8.53
C ARG A 67 -5.10 -16.07 8.10
N ARG A 68 -4.52 -16.69 7.08
CA ARG A 68 -4.85 -18.07 6.70
C ARG A 68 -4.55 -19.04 7.84
N GLY A 69 -3.38 -18.92 8.49
CA GLY A 69 -3.02 -19.74 9.65
C GLY A 69 -4.00 -19.60 10.81
N GLU A 70 -4.38 -18.37 11.15
CA GLU A 70 -5.37 -18.07 12.21
C GLU A 70 -6.74 -18.69 11.90
N ILE A 71 -7.21 -18.58 10.65
CA ILE A 71 -8.49 -19.17 10.22
C ILE A 71 -8.46 -20.69 10.37
N LEU A 72 -7.38 -21.33 9.93
CA LEU A 72 -7.23 -22.79 10.02
C LEU A 72 -7.16 -23.26 11.47
N ALA A 73 -6.37 -22.60 12.32
CA ALA A 73 -6.24 -22.94 13.74
C ALA A 73 -7.59 -22.83 14.49
N ARG A 74 -8.44 -21.87 14.09
CA ARG A 74 -9.77 -21.72 14.67
C ARG A 74 -10.76 -22.79 14.19
N ALA A 75 -10.67 -23.18 12.92
CA ALA A 75 -11.60 -24.14 12.30
C ALA A 75 -11.25 -25.61 12.63
N LEU A 76 -9.96 -25.90 12.83
CA LEU A 76 -9.43 -27.21 13.16
C LEU A 76 -8.64 -27.10 14.48
N PRO A 77 -9.34 -26.98 15.62
CA PRO A 77 -8.66 -27.06 16.91
C PRO A 77 -8.03 -28.45 17.09
N PRO A 78 -6.96 -28.55 17.90
CA PRO A 78 -6.27 -29.82 18.13
C PRO A 78 -7.17 -30.92 18.68
#